data_AF-A0A2V7GV43-F1
#
_entry.id   AF-A0A2V7GV43-F1
#
_cell.length_a   1.000
_cell.length_b   1.000
_cell.length_c   1.000
_cell.angle_alpha   90.00
_cell.angle_beta   90.00
_cell.angle_gamma   90.00
#
_symmetry.space_group_name_H-M   'P 1'
#
loop_
_entity.id
_entity.type
_entity.pdbx_description
1 polymer ?
#
loop_
_entity_poly.entity_id
_entity_poly.type
_entity_poly.pdbx_seq_one_letter_code
_entity_poly.pdbx_strand_id
1 'polypeptide(L)'
;MTSWPSSPVQRPETKARARALQLLYAWDLSGRPSIETVVARLANAYGHAPTGYDRGADLAAQAIAGLPEFDRRVADAAEHWRLERVGVVERNILRLALAELAEGATPSRVVIDEAVKLAHWFAGAKAPGFVNGVLDSVARESGAL
;
A
#
# COMPACT_ATOMS: atom_id res chain seq x y z
N MET A 1 -13.24 30.38 23.50
CA MET A 1 -11.84 30.12 23.11
C MET A 1 -11.77 28.65 22.72
N THR A 2 -12.23 28.33 21.52
CA THR A 2 -12.39 26.96 21.03
C THR A 2 -11.11 26.55 20.33
N SER A 3 -10.31 25.69 20.96
CA SER A 3 -9.12 25.12 20.35
C SER A 3 -9.52 24.24 19.16
N TRP A 4 -9.06 24.61 17.97
CA TRP A 4 -9.12 23.75 16.79
C TRP A 4 -8.26 22.50 17.03
N PRO A 5 -8.72 21.27 16.73
CA PRO A 5 -7.86 20.10 16.87
C PRO A 5 -6.69 20.25 15.89
N SER A 6 -5.47 20.23 16.42
CA SER A 6 -4.24 20.18 15.64
C SER A 6 -4.39 19.11 14.56
N SER A 7 -4.20 19.47 13.28
CA SER A 7 -4.10 18.49 12.21
C SER A 7 -3.17 17.37 12.68
N PRO A 8 -3.59 16.10 12.69
CA PRO A 8 -2.80 15.06 13.30
C PRO A 8 -1.48 14.99 12.54
N VAL A 9 -0.37 15.28 13.24
CA VAL A 9 0.96 15.03 12.72
C VAL A 9 0.96 13.59 12.22
N GLN A 10 1.15 13.39 10.91
CA GLN A 10 1.09 12.06 10.33
C GLN A 10 2.14 11.17 11.00
N ARG A 11 1.68 10.02 11.51
CA ARG A 11 2.55 9.07 12.22
C ARG A 11 3.66 8.59 11.28
N PRO A 12 4.89 8.35 11.78
CA PRO A 12 6.01 7.89 10.96
C PRO A 12 5.68 6.68 10.08
N GLU A 13 4.89 5.74 10.61
CA GLU A 13 4.46 4.51 9.92
C GLU A 13 3.54 4.83 8.74
N THR A 14 2.61 5.77 8.91
CA THR A 14 1.74 6.23 7.83
C THR A 14 2.54 6.90 6.70
N LYS A 15 3.59 7.66 7.05
CA LYS A 15 4.51 8.24 6.05
C LYS A 15 5.30 7.16 5.31
N ALA A 16 5.77 6.13 6.02
CA ALA A 16 6.48 5.01 5.41
C ALA A 16 5.59 4.24 4.43
N ARG A 17 4.32 3.98 4.77
CA ARG A 17 3.34 3.34 3.87
C ARG A 17 3.03 4.20 2.64
N ALA A 18 2.86 5.51 2.82
CA ALA A 18 2.67 6.42 1.70
C ALA A 18 3.89 6.44 0.76
N ARG A 19 5.11 6.40 1.32
CA ARG A 19 6.36 6.27 0.55
C ARG A 19 6.42 4.95 -0.21
N ALA A 20 6.08 3.83 0.45
CA ALA A 20 6.01 2.51 -0.19
C ALA A 20 5.04 2.52 -1.38
N LEU A 21 3.86 3.11 -1.21
CA LEU A 21 2.86 3.23 -2.28
C LEU A 21 3.39 4.02 -3.48
N GLN A 22 4.09 5.13 -3.26
CA GLN A 22 4.71 5.92 -4.33
C GLN A 22 5.78 5.11 -5.08
N LEU A 23 6.60 4.36 -4.36
CA LEU A 23 7.61 3.48 -4.94
C LEU A 23 6.96 2.37 -5.78
N LEU A 24 5.95 1.69 -5.26
CA LEU A 24 5.20 0.65 -5.97
C LEU A 24 4.51 1.19 -7.23
N TYR A 25 3.94 2.39 -7.16
CA TYR A 25 3.34 3.05 -8.30
C TYR A 25 4.37 3.34 -9.40
N ALA A 26 5.49 3.95 -9.04
CA ALA A 26 6.58 4.23 -9.98
C ALA A 26 7.18 2.93 -10.55
N TRP A 27 7.30 1.89 -9.73
CA TRP A 27 7.76 0.57 -10.14
C TRP A 27 6.84 -0.07 -11.18
N ASP A 28 5.52 -0.08 -10.94
CA ASP A 28 4.54 -0.65 -11.89
C ASP A 28 4.53 0.11 -13.22
N LEU A 29 4.66 1.44 -13.20
CA LEU A 29 4.68 2.27 -14.42
C LEU A 29 5.99 2.21 -15.21
N SER A 30 7.10 1.89 -14.55
CA SER A 30 8.44 1.91 -15.17
C SER A 30 8.87 0.55 -15.74
N GLY A 31 7.92 -0.38 -15.91
CA GLY A 31 8.21 -1.73 -16.43
C GLY A 31 8.85 -2.65 -15.40
N ARG A 32 8.63 -2.38 -14.10
CA ARG A 32 9.03 -3.24 -12.98
C ARG A 32 10.53 -3.53 -12.88
N PRO A 33 11.41 -2.50 -12.87
CA PRO A 33 12.84 -2.68 -12.64
C PRO A 33 13.11 -3.10 -11.18
N SER A 34 14.37 -3.23 -10.78
CA SER A 34 14.69 -3.42 -9.36
C SER A 34 14.20 -2.22 -8.53
N ILE A 35 13.79 -2.47 -7.29
CA ILE A 35 13.28 -1.42 -6.41
C ILE A 35 14.37 -0.38 -6.06
N GLU A 36 15.63 -0.79 -6.00
CA GLU A 36 16.80 0.10 -5.84
C GLU A 36 16.86 1.11 -6.99
N THR A 37 16.59 0.64 -8.22
CA THR A 37 16.55 1.49 -9.41
C THR A 37 15.43 2.52 -9.30
N VAL A 38 14.26 2.14 -8.78
CA VAL A 38 13.14 3.06 -8.58
C VAL A 38 13.45 4.10 -7.50
N VAL A 39 14.03 3.67 -6.37
CA VAL A 39 14.47 4.55 -5.28
C VAL A 39 15.46 5.60 -5.81
N ALA A 40 16.49 5.17 -6.54
CA ALA A 40 17.48 6.07 -7.12
C ALA A 40 16.88 7.06 -8.11
N ARG A 41 15.97 6.59 -8.99
CA ARG A 41 15.28 7.45 -9.97
C ARG A 41 14.43 8.51 -9.29
N LEU A 42 13.63 8.14 -8.28
CA LEU A 42 12.80 9.11 -7.57
C LEU A 42 13.63 10.09 -6.75
N ALA A 43 14.69 9.65 -6.07
CA ALA A 43 15.58 10.54 -5.34
C ALA A 43 16.17 11.62 -6.26
N ASN A 44 16.69 11.20 -7.42
CA ASN A 44 17.21 12.11 -8.45
C ASN A 44 16.13 13.08 -8.96
N ALA A 45 14.91 12.59 -9.22
CA ALA A 45 13.80 13.43 -9.69
C ALA A 45 13.40 14.52 -8.67
N TYR A 46 13.50 14.22 -7.37
CA TYR A 46 13.24 15.19 -6.30
C TYR A 46 14.46 16.08 -5.97
N GLY A 47 15.60 15.91 -6.63
CA GLY A 47 16.83 16.66 -6.32
C GLY A 47 17.43 16.33 -4.95
N HIS A 48 17.13 15.15 -4.41
CA HIS A 48 17.68 14.66 -3.16
C HIS A 48 18.78 13.65 -3.45
N ALA A 49 19.81 13.57 -2.60
CA ALA A 49 20.68 12.40 -2.60
C ALA A 49 19.82 11.15 -2.37
N PRO A 50 20.15 9.99 -2.97
CA PRO A 50 19.47 8.74 -2.64
C PRO A 50 19.58 8.51 -1.13
N THR A 51 18.53 8.87 -0.39
CA THR A 51 18.28 8.29 0.92
C THR A 51 18.19 6.81 0.66
N GLY A 52 19.02 6.00 1.33
CA GLY A 52 19.09 4.56 1.11
C GLY A 52 17.75 3.85 1.34
N TYR A 53 17.80 2.54 1.56
CA TYR A 53 16.61 1.80 1.93
C TYR A 53 16.04 2.34 3.25
N ASP A 54 14.91 3.05 3.15
CA ASP A 54 14.09 3.45 4.28
C ASP A 54 12.96 2.44 4.49
N ARG A 55 12.21 2.57 5.59
CA ARG A 55 11.09 1.66 5.89
C ARG A 55 10.07 1.58 4.75
N GLY A 56 9.89 2.66 3.98
CA GLY A 56 9.00 2.65 2.81
C GLY A 56 9.55 1.81 1.66
N ALA A 57 10.86 1.85 1.42
CA ALA A 57 11.54 0.96 0.47
C ALA A 57 11.48 -0.51 0.92
N ASP A 58 11.67 -0.80 2.21
CA ASP A 58 11.52 -2.16 2.76
C ASP A 58 10.11 -2.72 2.51
N LEU A 59 9.08 -1.93 2.84
CA LEU A 59 7.68 -2.30 2.61
C LEU A 59 7.38 -2.54 1.13
N ALA A 60 7.89 -1.68 0.24
CA ALA A 60 7.72 -1.87 -1.19
C ALA A 60 8.41 -3.14 -1.70
N ALA A 61 9.62 -3.43 -1.20
CA ALA A 61 10.35 -4.64 -1.55
C ALA A 61 9.62 -5.91 -1.07
N GLN A 62 9.10 -5.90 0.17
CA GLN A 62 8.27 -6.99 0.71
C GLN A 62 7.02 -7.23 -0.17
N ALA A 63 6.34 -6.16 -0.59
CA ALA A 63 5.17 -6.26 -1.48
C ALA A 63 5.51 -6.79 -2.87
N ILE A 64 6.65 -6.41 -3.45
CA ILE A 64 7.14 -6.92 -4.73
C ILE A 64 7.48 -8.41 -4.63
N ALA A 65 8.11 -8.83 -3.53
CA ALA A 65 8.53 -10.22 -3.34
C ALA A 65 7.34 -11.19 -3.28
N GLY A 66 6.20 -10.78 -2.70
CA GLY A 66 4.98 -11.61 -2.63
C GLY A 66 3.99 -11.41 -3.78
N LEU A 67 4.34 -10.63 -4.80
CA LEU A 67 3.39 -10.13 -5.81
C LEU A 67 2.55 -11.22 -6.52
N PRO A 68 3.10 -12.36 -6.97
CA PRO A 68 2.28 -13.39 -7.63
C PRO A 68 1.18 -13.94 -6.71
N GLU A 69 1.50 -14.12 -5.43
CA GLU A 69 0.54 -14.60 -4.44
C GLU A 69 -0.48 -13.52 -4.08
N PHE A 70 -0.03 -12.29 -3.84
CA PHE A 70 -0.91 -11.19 -3.45
C PHE A 70 -1.88 -10.83 -4.57
N ASP A 71 -1.43 -10.81 -5.83
CA ASP A 71 -2.31 -10.57 -6.98
C ASP A 71 -3.37 -11.67 -7.10
N ARG A 72 -3.01 -12.93 -6.86
CA ARG A 72 -3.98 -14.04 -6.82
C ARG A 72 -5.00 -13.87 -5.69
N ARG A 73 -4.55 -13.62 -4.46
CA ARG A 73 -5.45 -13.41 -3.30
C ARG A 73 -6.40 -12.24 -3.53
N VAL A 74 -5.92 -11.15 -4.12
CA VAL A 74 -6.77 -10.00 -4.50
C VAL A 74 -7.79 -10.41 -5.55
N ALA A 75 -7.39 -11.17 -6.56
CA ALA A 75 -8.30 -11.63 -7.61
C ALA A 75 -9.42 -12.51 -7.05
N ASP A 76 -9.07 -13.48 -6.20
CA ASP A 76 -10.02 -14.40 -5.56
C ASP A 76 -11.01 -13.63 -4.66
N ALA A 77 -10.50 -12.73 -3.80
CA ALA A 77 -11.34 -11.91 -2.93
C ALA A 77 -12.17 -10.85 -3.67
N ALA A 78 -11.77 -10.49 -4.89
CA ALA A 78 -12.45 -9.53 -5.73
C ALA A 78 -13.47 -10.16 -6.69
N GLU A 79 -13.84 -11.45 -6.59
CA GLU A 79 -14.77 -12.11 -7.51
C GLU A 79 -16.11 -11.36 -7.73
N HIS A 80 -16.59 -10.62 -6.73
CA HIS A 80 -17.81 -9.78 -6.84
C HIS A 80 -17.56 -8.36 -7.39
N TRP A 81 -16.31 -7.98 -7.60
CA TRP A 81 -15.88 -6.68 -8.08
C TRP A 81 -15.23 -6.83 -9.46
N ARG A 82 -15.61 -5.97 -10.41
CA ARG A 82 -15.03 -6.01 -11.76
C ARG A 82 -13.53 -5.63 -11.69
N LEU A 83 -12.66 -6.64 -11.62
CA LEU A 83 -11.19 -6.54 -11.58
C LEU A 83 -10.62 -5.64 -12.68
N GLU A 84 -11.30 -5.60 -13.82
CA GLU A 84 -11.04 -4.75 -15.00
C GLU A 84 -11.01 -3.24 -14.69
N ARG A 85 -11.47 -2.81 -13.50
CA ARG A 85 -11.49 -1.42 -13.06
C ARG A 85 -10.59 -1.12 -11.87
N VAL A 86 -9.80 -2.09 -11.41
CA VAL A 86 -8.86 -1.86 -10.30
C VAL A 86 -7.68 -1.05 -10.81
N GLY A 87 -7.65 0.23 -10.41
CA GLY A 87 -6.56 1.12 -10.76
C GLY A 87 -5.23 0.65 -10.17
N VAL A 88 -4.14 1.15 -10.75
CA VAL A 88 -2.77 0.84 -10.29
C VAL A 88 -2.60 1.17 -8.80
N VAL A 89 -3.20 2.27 -8.34
CA VAL A 89 -3.10 2.72 -6.96
C VAL A 89 -3.81 1.75 -6.01
N GLU A 90 -5.06 1.39 -6.29
CA GLU A 90 -5.83 0.45 -5.47
C GLU A 90 -5.13 -0.90 -5.37
N ARG A 91 -4.62 -1.42 -6.50
CA ARG A 91 -3.87 -2.67 -6.53
C ARG A 91 -2.60 -2.60 -5.67
N ASN A 92 -1.85 -1.50 -5.74
CA ASN A 92 -0.64 -1.34 -4.94
C ASN A 92 -0.93 -1.16 -3.45
N ILE A 93 -2.04 -0.52 -3.08
CA ILE A 93 -2.50 -0.47 -1.69
C ILE A 93 -2.80 -1.88 -1.16
N LEU A 94 -3.52 -2.69 -1.95
CA LEU A 94 -3.85 -4.07 -1.56
C LEU A 94 -2.59 -4.93 -1.41
N ARG A 95 -1.65 -4.87 -2.36
CA ARG A 95 -0.36 -5.58 -2.28
C ARG A 95 0.43 -5.20 -1.03
N LEU A 96 0.51 -3.90 -0.72
CA LEU A 96 1.20 -3.40 0.46
C LEU A 96 0.56 -3.94 1.74
N ALA A 97 -0.78 -3.88 1.84
CA ALA A 97 -1.50 -4.41 2.99
C ALA A 97 -1.29 -5.92 3.16
N LEU A 98 -1.36 -6.70 2.07
CA LEU A 98 -1.15 -8.14 2.11
C LEU A 98 0.28 -8.51 2.52
N ALA A 99 1.29 -7.73 2.11
CA ALA A 99 2.65 -7.91 2.56
C ALA A 99 2.80 -7.72 4.07
N GLU A 100 2.20 -6.66 4.64
CA GLU A 100 2.22 -6.42 6.09
C GLU A 100 1.43 -7.48 6.86
N LEU A 101 0.30 -7.94 6.32
CA LEU A 101 -0.49 -9.04 6.92
C LEU A 101 0.30 -10.35 6.93
N ALA A 102 1.05 -10.64 5.86
CA ALA A 102 1.92 -11.81 5.78
C ALA A 102 3.14 -11.71 6.73
N GLU A 103 3.67 -10.50 6.95
CA GLU A 103 4.73 -10.24 7.92
C GLU A 103 4.25 -10.48 9.36
N GLY A 104 2.98 -10.17 9.67
CA GLY A 104 2.35 -10.46 10.97
C GLY A 104 2.84 -9.60 12.15
N ALA A 105 3.75 -8.66 11.91
CA ALA A 105 4.27 -7.77 12.96
C ALA A 105 3.27 -6.67 13.38
N THR A 106 2.34 -6.30 12.49
CA THR A 106 1.32 -5.27 12.75
C THR A 106 -0.05 -5.93 12.87
N PRO A 107 -0.88 -5.58 13.87
CA PRO A 107 -2.22 -6.12 14.00
C PRO A 107 -3.06 -5.90 12.74
N SER A 108 -3.78 -6.93 12.28
CA SER A 108 -4.52 -6.92 11.00
C SER A 108 -5.42 -5.70 10.85
N ARG A 109 -6.13 -5.33 11.93
CA ARG A 109 -7.00 -4.15 11.95
C ARG A 109 -6.26 -2.85 11.65
N VAL A 110 -5.04 -2.69 12.17
CA VAL A 110 -4.23 -1.49 11.92
C VAL A 110 -3.76 -1.44 10.47
N VAL A 111 -3.38 -2.59 9.89
CA VAL A 111 -3.01 -2.68 8.48
C VAL A 111 -4.19 -2.30 7.59
N ILE A 112 -5.39 -2.82 7.87
CA ILE A 112 -6.61 -2.52 7.11
C ILE A 112 -6.97 -1.03 7.23
N ASP A 113 -7.00 -0.47 8.44
CA ASP A 113 -7.31 0.94 8.67
C ASP A 113 -6.34 1.87 7.91
N GLU A 114 -5.05 1.55 7.88
CA GLU A 114 -4.04 2.33 7.16
C GLU A 114 -4.14 2.16 5.63
N ALA A 115 -4.48 0.97 5.14
CA ALA A 115 -4.74 0.75 3.72
C ALA A 115 -5.97 1.57 3.23
N VAL A 116 -7.05 1.57 4.02
CA VAL A 116 -8.26 2.36 3.74
C VAL A 116 -7.94 3.85 3.78
N LYS A 117 -7.11 4.30 4.71
CA LYS A 117 -6.63 5.69 4.77
C LYS A 117 -5.84 6.07 3.52
N LEU A 118 -4.91 5.23 3.06
CA LEU A 118 -4.18 5.48 1.81
C LEU A 118 -5.13 5.59 0.60
N ALA A 119 -6.17 4.74 0.55
CA ALA A 119 -7.17 4.80 -0.50
C ALA A 119 -7.94 6.14 -0.51
N HIS A 120 -8.22 6.70 0.66
CA HIS A 120 -8.83 8.04 0.75
C HIS A 120 -7.92 9.15 0.23
N TRP A 121 -6.60 9.00 0.38
CA TRP A 121 -5.65 10.05 0.00
C TRP A 121 -5.20 9.99 -1.45
N PHE A 122 -5.06 8.78 -2.00
CA PHE A 122 -4.38 8.57 -3.28
C PHE A 122 -5.29 8.01 -4.39
N ALA A 123 -6.50 7.55 -4.05
CA ALA A 123 -7.39 6.90 -5.01
C ALA A 123 -8.76 7.61 -5.11
N GLY A 124 -9.64 7.07 -5.96
CA GLY A 124 -10.97 7.65 -6.20
C GLY A 124 -11.96 7.43 -5.05
N ALA A 125 -13.09 8.15 -5.06
CA ALA A 125 -14.09 8.12 -3.98
C ALA A 125 -14.66 6.74 -3.62
N LYS A 126 -14.62 5.77 -4.54
CA LYS A 126 -15.09 4.39 -4.31
C LYS A 126 -14.00 3.45 -3.78
N ALA A 127 -12.73 3.84 -3.89
CA ALA A 127 -11.59 3.00 -3.53
C ALA A 127 -11.53 2.60 -2.05
N PRO A 128 -11.86 3.47 -1.06
CA PRO A 128 -11.80 3.07 0.34
C PRO A 128 -12.71 1.91 0.69
N GLY A 129 -13.96 1.93 0.22
CA GLY A 129 -14.92 0.85 0.44
C GLY A 129 -14.50 -0.45 -0.26
N PHE A 130 -13.95 -0.33 -1.47
CA PHE A 130 -13.40 -1.48 -2.22
C PHE A 130 -12.22 -2.12 -1.48
N VAL A 131 -11.20 -1.31 -1.10
CA VAL A 131 -10.02 -1.79 -0.38
C VAL A 131 -10.40 -2.45 0.93
N ASN A 132 -11.30 -1.84 1.70
CA ASN A 132 -11.80 -2.43 2.95
C ASN A 132 -12.47 -3.80 2.69
N GLY A 133 -13.38 -3.87 1.72
CA GLY A 133 -14.10 -5.10 1.41
C GLY A 133 -13.19 -6.26 0.99
N VAL A 134 -12.18 -5.99 0.16
CA VAL A 134 -11.21 -7.00 -0.27
C VAL A 134 -10.38 -7.48 0.91
N LEU A 135 -9.81 -6.57 1.71
CA LEU A 135 -8.96 -6.95 2.83
C LEU A 135 -9.72 -7.68 3.94
N ASP A 136 -10.97 -7.29 4.21
CA ASP A 136 -11.86 -8.03 5.13
C ASP A 136 -12.12 -9.46 4.65
N SER A 137 -12.28 -9.68 3.34
CA SER A 137 -12.45 -11.03 2.77
C SER A 137 -11.18 -11.87 2.98
N VAL A 138 -10.02 -11.35 2.58
CA VAL A 138 -8.75 -12.07 2.68
C VAL A 138 -8.38 -12.38 4.14
N ALA A 139 -8.63 -11.45 5.05
CA ALA A 139 -8.28 -11.63 6.45
C ALA A 139 -9.20 -12.66 7.16
N ARG A 140 -10.47 -12.76 6.75
CA ARG A 140 -11.38 -13.85 7.20
C ARG A 140 -10.93 -15.22 6.71
N GLU A 141 -10.55 -15.33 5.44
CA GLU A 141 -10.06 -16.60 4.85
C GLU A 141 -8.77 -17.08 5.52
N SER A 142 -7.90 -16.15 5.92
CA SER A 142 -6.61 -16.45 6.54
C SER A 142 -6.69 -16.70 8.06
N GLY A 143 -7.86 -16.55 8.69
CA GLY A 143 -8.02 -16.62 10.15
C GLY A 143 -7.30 -15.50 10.91
N ALA A 144 -7.03 -14.38 10.24
CA ALA A 144 -6.25 -13.25 10.77
C ALA A 144 -7.13 -12.16 11.42
N LEU A 145 -8.44 -12.39 11.52
CA LEU A 145 -9.45 -11.55 12.18
C LEU A 145 -10.14 -12.31 13.31
#